data_AF-A0A974HCZ4-F1
#
_entry.id   AF-A0A974HCZ4-F1
#
_cell.length_a   1.000
_cell.length_b   1.000
_cell.length_c   1.000
_cell.angle_alpha   90.00
_cell.angle_beta   90.00
_cell.angle_gamma   90.00
#
_symmetry.space_group_name_H-M   'P 1'
#
loop_
_entity.id
_entity.type
_entity.pdbx_description
1 polymer ?
#
loop_
_entity_poly.entity_id
_entity_poly.type
_entity_poly.pdbx_seq_one_letter_code
_entity_poly.pdbx_strand_id
1 'polypeptide(L)'
;MMIERFLAVKYVSICVNVSRKEGLEGCMVRYAAGNVLRKYGLGVIDLRKPVCFKVPWFYVRMERCIRRNHLEGVGVEEWCDSKSVMKIIEAKEEMEVIGGLTKDLAWMAVHGCLPTREFQKKRSLINSEICEREGCGRNENIPHVFWECLYAKEVWWKMGKMIKGLTGVQLLTFHMMLYGLCDIDKKQSQILWLIVNCIKEVLWDVRNILVFNKTGITVAECVNMIRGKLFLYVLSDQNRLGTVDSEGIWKYKKWKFWI
;
A
#
# COMPACT_ATOMS: atom_id res chain seq x y z
N MET A 1 -1.10 -8.45 8.10
CA MET A 1 -0.74 -8.79 6.71
C MET A 1 0.78 -8.96 6.49
N MET A 2 1.64 -8.09 7.05
CA MET A 2 3.11 -8.24 6.92
C MET A 2 3.66 -9.55 7.50
N ILE A 3 3.23 -9.94 8.71
CA ILE A 3 3.72 -11.17 9.37
C ILE A 3 3.39 -12.40 8.51
N GLU A 4 2.16 -12.50 8.00
CA GLU A 4 1.77 -13.63 7.14
C GLU A 4 2.55 -13.68 5.84
N ARG A 5 2.89 -12.52 5.26
CA ARG A 5 3.70 -12.41 4.05
C ARG A 5 5.15 -12.81 4.32
N PHE A 6 5.74 -12.28 5.38
CA PHE A 6 7.09 -12.64 5.83
C PHE A 6 7.20 -14.15 6.10
N LEU A 7 6.22 -14.70 6.83
CA LEU A 7 6.17 -16.14 7.10
C LEU A 7 5.99 -16.96 5.81
N ALA A 8 5.18 -16.48 4.86
CA ALA A 8 4.99 -17.16 3.57
C ALA A 8 6.27 -17.15 2.71
N VAL A 9 6.98 -16.01 2.63
CA VAL A 9 8.26 -15.91 1.91
C VAL A 9 9.30 -16.83 2.55
N LYS A 10 9.42 -16.77 3.88
CA LYS A 10 10.33 -17.64 4.63
C LYS A 10 10.00 -19.12 4.44
N TYR A 11 8.71 -19.47 4.42
CA TYR A 11 8.26 -20.83 4.17
C TYR A 11 8.65 -21.34 2.77
N VAL A 12 8.47 -20.52 1.72
CA VAL A 12 8.89 -20.88 0.37
C VAL A 12 10.41 -21.04 0.30
N SER A 13 11.19 -20.11 0.87
CA SER A 13 12.65 -20.22 0.92
C SER A 13 13.14 -21.48 1.64
N ILE A 14 12.47 -21.88 2.73
CA ILE A 14 12.77 -23.14 3.42
C ILE A 14 12.49 -24.32 2.49
N CYS A 15 11.35 -24.34 1.80
CA CYS A 15 11.02 -25.42 0.86
C CYS A 15 12.04 -25.53 -0.27
N VAL A 16 12.47 -24.39 -0.85
CA VAL A 16 13.52 -24.36 -1.88
C VAL A 16 14.82 -24.96 -1.33
N ASN A 17 15.31 -24.48 -0.19
CA ASN A 17 16.54 -24.97 0.43
C ASN A 17 16.49 -26.46 0.79
N VAL A 18 15.38 -26.92 1.39
CA VAL A 18 15.21 -28.33 1.77
C VAL A 18 15.13 -29.21 0.53
N SER A 19 14.46 -28.77 -0.54
CA SER A 19 14.32 -29.53 -1.78
C SER A 19 15.64 -29.81 -2.50
N ARG A 20 16.71 -29.03 -2.22
CA ARG A 20 18.06 -29.23 -2.75
C ARG A 20 18.84 -30.35 -2.05
N LYS A 21 18.43 -30.74 -0.84
CA LYS A 21 19.10 -31.81 -0.08
C LYS A 21 18.71 -33.17 -0.62
N GLU A 22 19.63 -34.14 -0.65
CA GLU A 22 19.32 -35.52 -1.09
C GLU A 22 18.82 -36.45 0.04
N GLY A 23 18.65 -35.91 1.25
CA GLY A 23 18.05 -36.65 2.36
C GLY A 23 16.53 -36.82 2.24
N LEU A 24 15.95 -37.59 3.17
CA LEU A 24 14.51 -37.89 3.23
C LEU A 24 13.64 -36.63 3.18
N GLU A 25 14.01 -35.59 3.91
CA GLU A 25 13.30 -34.30 3.96
C GLU A 25 13.23 -33.63 2.59
N GLY A 26 14.35 -33.64 1.84
CA GLY A 26 14.42 -33.09 0.50
C GLY A 26 13.61 -33.90 -0.50
N CYS A 27 13.64 -35.23 -0.40
CA CYS A 27 12.78 -36.13 -1.16
C CYS A 27 11.29 -35.84 -0.90
N MET A 28 10.90 -35.67 0.37
CA MET A 28 9.52 -35.38 0.76
C MET A 28 9.05 -34.03 0.21
N VAL A 29 9.86 -32.98 0.31
CA VAL A 29 9.51 -31.67 -0.26
C VAL A 29 9.44 -31.72 -1.79
N ARG A 30 10.37 -32.41 -2.46
CA ARG A 30 10.31 -32.60 -3.92
C ARG A 30 9.08 -33.39 -4.34
N TYR A 31 8.70 -34.41 -3.58
CA TYR A 31 7.50 -35.18 -3.86
C TYR A 31 6.24 -34.33 -3.67
N ALA A 32 6.07 -33.69 -2.52
CA ALA A 32 4.81 -33.04 -2.17
C ALA A 32 4.66 -31.61 -2.72
N ALA A 33 5.74 -30.84 -2.82
CA ALA A 33 5.77 -29.47 -3.33
C ALA A 33 6.32 -29.37 -4.77
N GLY A 34 6.87 -30.45 -5.32
CA GLY A 34 7.61 -30.42 -6.59
C GLY A 34 6.81 -29.93 -7.78
N ASN A 35 5.49 -30.12 -7.79
CA ASN A 35 4.63 -29.57 -8.84
C ASN A 35 4.70 -28.03 -8.84
N VAL A 36 4.57 -27.41 -7.67
CA VAL A 36 4.66 -25.95 -7.50
C VAL A 36 6.08 -25.46 -7.76
N LEU A 37 7.09 -26.13 -7.18
CA LEU A 37 8.49 -25.73 -7.35
C LEU A 37 8.92 -25.75 -8.82
N ARG A 38 8.60 -26.80 -9.58
CA ARG A 38 8.95 -26.89 -11.00
C ARG A 38 8.17 -25.92 -11.86
N LYS A 39 6.88 -25.69 -11.56
CA LYS A 39 6.04 -24.72 -12.27
C LYS A 39 6.66 -23.31 -12.26
N TYR A 40 7.33 -22.94 -11.18
CA TYR A 40 7.97 -21.63 -11.01
C TYR A 40 9.50 -21.67 -11.16
N GLY A 41 10.06 -22.74 -11.72
CA GLY A 41 11.51 -22.85 -11.95
C GLY A 41 12.37 -22.92 -10.66
N LEU A 42 11.76 -23.21 -9.51
CA LEU A 42 12.41 -23.25 -8.20
C LEU A 42 12.97 -24.64 -7.83
N GLY A 43 12.83 -25.61 -8.73
CA GLY A 43 13.33 -26.96 -8.54
C GLY A 43 13.72 -27.59 -9.87
N VAL A 44 14.72 -28.47 -9.83
CA VAL A 44 15.19 -29.20 -11.02
C VAL A 44 14.07 -30.09 -11.56
N ILE A 45 13.84 -30.00 -12.87
CA ILE A 45 12.94 -30.90 -13.57
C ILE A 45 13.67 -32.23 -13.79
N ASP A 46 13.52 -33.15 -12.84
CA ASP A 46 13.98 -34.53 -12.97
C ASP A 46 12.77 -35.47 -12.99
N LEU A 47 12.44 -35.98 -14.18
CA LEU A 47 11.31 -36.88 -14.40
C LEU A 47 11.51 -38.27 -13.76
N ARG A 48 12.72 -38.58 -13.29
CA ARG A 48 13.02 -39.83 -12.56
C ARG A 48 12.58 -39.75 -11.10
N LYS A 49 12.30 -38.55 -10.57
CA LYS A 49 11.87 -38.35 -9.18
C LYS A 49 10.34 -38.18 -9.15
N PRO A 50 9.60 -38.99 -8.37
CA PRO A 50 8.14 -38.95 -8.35
C PRO A 50 7.63 -37.65 -7.74
N VAL A 51 6.37 -37.31 -8.06
CA VAL A 51 5.75 -36.06 -7.67
C VAL A 51 4.28 -36.25 -7.38
N CYS A 52 3.79 -35.56 -6.35
CA CYS A 52 2.39 -35.51 -6.01
C CYS A 52 1.66 -34.53 -6.95
N PHE A 53 0.77 -35.06 -7.77
CA PHE A 53 -0.10 -34.26 -8.65
C PHE A 53 -1.18 -33.50 -7.86
N LYS A 54 -1.64 -34.06 -6.74
CA LYS A 54 -2.55 -33.42 -5.80
C LYS A 54 -1.76 -32.70 -4.71
N VAL A 55 -1.37 -31.46 -5.00
CA VAL A 55 -0.59 -30.63 -4.08
C VAL A 55 -1.34 -30.50 -2.74
N PRO A 56 -0.74 -30.94 -1.61
CA PRO A 56 -1.35 -30.76 -0.30
C PRO A 56 -1.63 -29.28 0.01
N TRP A 57 -2.70 -29.01 0.74
CA TRP A 57 -3.19 -27.65 1.00
C TRP A 57 -2.14 -26.70 1.61
N PHE A 58 -1.18 -27.24 2.37
CA PHE A 58 -0.09 -26.46 2.96
C PHE A 58 0.94 -25.98 1.91
N TYR A 59 1.14 -26.71 0.81
CA TYR A 59 1.99 -26.30 -0.31
C TYR A 59 1.26 -25.41 -1.33
N VAL A 60 -0.07 -25.43 -1.36
CA VAL A 60 -0.87 -24.43 -2.11
C VAL A 60 -0.58 -22.99 -1.64
N ARG A 61 -0.17 -22.82 -0.38
CA ARG A 61 0.24 -21.53 0.16
C ARG A 61 1.48 -20.95 -0.53
N MET A 62 2.37 -21.81 -1.03
CA MET A 62 3.56 -21.37 -1.80
C MET A 62 3.14 -20.71 -3.10
N GLU A 63 2.30 -21.38 -3.88
CA GLU A 63 1.78 -20.85 -5.14
C GLU A 63 1.03 -19.53 -4.93
N ARG A 64 0.21 -19.47 -3.89
CA ARG A 64 -0.48 -18.23 -3.50
C ARG A 64 0.50 -17.11 -3.15
N CYS A 65 1.60 -17.41 -2.47
CA CYS A 65 2.64 -16.44 -2.13
C CYS A 65 3.32 -15.90 -3.39
N ILE A 66 3.73 -16.79 -4.31
CA ILE A 66 4.42 -16.40 -5.54
C ILE A 66 3.50 -15.51 -6.39
N ARG A 67 2.25 -15.93 -6.62
CA ARG A 67 1.29 -15.18 -7.43
C ARG A 67 0.89 -13.83 -6.85
N ARG A 68 0.59 -13.76 -5.55
CA ARG A 68 0.16 -12.52 -4.90
C ARG A 68 1.24 -11.43 -4.88
N ASN A 69 2.50 -11.81 -5.03
CA ASN A 69 3.63 -10.90 -4.99
C ASN A 69 4.32 -10.76 -6.36
N HIS A 70 3.72 -11.31 -7.42
CA HIS A 70 4.26 -11.28 -8.79
C HIS A 70 5.70 -11.80 -8.88
N LEU A 71 6.01 -12.92 -8.19
CA LEU A 71 7.37 -13.48 -8.08
C LEU A 71 7.63 -14.64 -9.06
N GLU A 72 6.82 -14.80 -10.09
CA GLU A 72 6.91 -15.92 -11.04
C GLU A 72 8.23 -15.95 -11.83
N GLY A 73 8.92 -14.82 -11.96
CA GLY A 73 10.21 -14.69 -12.62
C GLY A 73 11.43 -14.64 -11.67
N VAL A 74 11.23 -14.83 -10.36
CA VAL A 74 12.34 -14.79 -9.39
C VAL A 74 13.07 -16.14 -9.38
N GLY A 75 14.37 -16.11 -9.63
CA GLY A 75 15.21 -17.30 -9.75
C GLY A 75 15.41 -18.06 -8.44
N VAL A 76 15.82 -19.32 -8.58
CA VAL A 76 16.02 -20.24 -7.43
C VAL A 76 17.05 -19.72 -6.43
N GLU A 77 18.09 -19.02 -6.90
CA GLU A 77 19.17 -18.52 -6.04
C GLU A 77 18.69 -17.37 -5.15
N GLU A 78 17.83 -16.50 -5.67
CA GLU A 78 17.18 -15.45 -4.88
C GLU A 78 16.29 -16.05 -3.79
N TRP A 79 15.59 -17.15 -4.09
CA TRP A 79 14.73 -17.84 -3.10
C TRP A 79 15.51 -18.55 -1.99
N CYS A 80 16.80 -18.81 -2.16
CA CYS A 80 17.61 -19.44 -1.13
C CYS A 80 17.81 -18.52 0.08
N ASP A 81 17.78 -17.20 -0.11
CA ASP A 81 17.73 -16.23 0.97
C ASP A 81 16.40 -15.48 0.99
N SER A 82 15.58 -15.77 2.00
CA SER A 82 14.32 -15.06 2.22
C SER A 82 14.48 -13.54 2.29
N LYS A 83 15.63 -13.01 2.75
CA LYS A 83 15.90 -11.56 2.76
C LYS A 83 16.07 -11.00 1.35
N SER A 84 16.71 -11.73 0.45
CA SER A 84 16.83 -11.35 -0.97
C SER A 84 15.47 -11.26 -1.65
N VAL A 85 14.58 -12.22 -1.42
CA VAL A 85 13.21 -12.16 -1.93
C VAL A 85 12.42 -11.01 -1.32
N MET A 86 12.56 -10.77 -0.01
CA MET A 86 11.93 -9.62 0.66
C MET A 86 12.40 -8.30 0.06
N LYS A 87 13.69 -8.15 -0.26
CA LYS A 87 14.20 -6.95 -0.96
C LYS A 87 13.59 -6.78 -2.35
N ILE A 88 13.39 -7.86 -3.11
CA ILE A 88 12.72 -7.80 -4.43
C ILE A 88 11.27 -7.34 -4.28
N ILE A 89 10.58 -7.86 -3.27
CA ILE A 89 9.22 -7.45 -2.94
C ILE A 89 9.18 -5.97 -2.56
N GLU A 90 10.06 -5.55 -1.66
CA GLU A 90 10.17 -4.16 -1.19
C GLU A 90 10.55 -3.21 -2.33
N ALA A 91 11.43 -3.62 -3.25
CA ALA A 91 11.78 -2.87 -4.46
C ALA A 91 10.61 -2.75 -5.45
N LYS A 92 9.76 -3.78 -5.57
CA LYS A 92 8.51 -3.68 -6.35
C LYS A 92 7.47 -2.79 -5.67
N GLU A 93 7.56 -2.68 -4.34
CA GLU A 93 6.77 -1.77 -3.53
C GLU A 93 7.42 -0.39 -3.37
N GLU A 94 8.53 -0.11 -4.06
CA GLU A 94 9.10 1.23 -4.12
C GLU A 94 8.07 2.17 -4.75
N MET A 95 7.33 2.84 -3.88
CA MET A 95 6.65 4.07 -4.22
C MET A 95 7.72 5.07 -4.68
N GLU A 96 7.52 5.65 -5.88
CA GLU A 96 8.31 6.78 -6.36
C GLU A 96 8.47 7.80 -5.22
N VAL A 97 9.71 8.21 -4.99
CA VAL A 97 10.04 9.23 -3.98
C VAL A 97 9.48 10.56 -4.49
N ILE A 98 8.24 10.86 -4.11
CA ILE A 98 7.71 12.21 -4.22
C ILE A 98 8.17 12.94 -2.95
N GLY A 99 9.07 13.92 -3.13
CA GLY A 99 9.68 14.65 -2.02
C GLY A 99 8.62 15.23 -1.08
N GLY A 100 8.76 14.96 0.22
CA GLY A 100 7.91 15.53 1.28
C GLY A 100 6.63 14.75 1.62
N LEU A 101 6.42 13.55 1.06
CA LEU A 101 5.36 12.63 1.47
C LEU A 101 5.89 11.63 2.50
N THR A 102 5.22 11.51 3.64
CA THR A 102 5.50 10.46 4.64
C THR A 102 5.08 9.09 4.08
N LYS A 103 6.03 8.41 3.40
CA LYS A 103 5.83 7.05 2.81
C LYS A 103 5.19 6.07 3.80
N ASP A 104 5.48 6.24 5.08
CA ASP A 104 4.99 5.40 6.16
C ASP A 104 3.47 5.38 6.24
N LEU A 105 2.78 6.50 6.04
CA LEU A 105 1.33 6.55 6.22
C LEU A 105 0.59 5.74 5.16
N ALA A 106 0.93 5.93 3.89
CA ALA A 106 0.28 5.25 2.78
C ALA A 106 0.52 3.73 2.86
N TRP A 107 1.76 3.35 3.17
CA TRP A 107 2.13 1.96 3.38
C TRP A 107 1.41 1.36 4.61
N MET A 108 1.36 2.06 5.74
CA MET A 108 0.66 1.60 6.94
C MET A 108 -0.84 1.45 6.70
N ALA A 109 -1.43 2.34 5.88
CA ALA A 109 -2.83 2.26 5.48
C ALA A 109 -3.11 0.98 4.67
N VAL A 110 -2.30 0.70 3.66
CA VAL A 110 -2.40 -0.52 2.84
C VAL A 110 -2.22 -1.78 3.67
N HIS A 111 -1.28 -1.77 4.62
CA HIS A 111 -0.95 -2.96 5.41
C HIS A 111 -1.86 -3.22 6.61
N GLY A 112 -2.83 -2.33 6.89
CA GLY A 112 -3.70 -2.49 8.06
C GLY A 112 -2.99 -2.16 9.37
N CYS A 113 -1.94 -1.35 9.33
CA CYS A 113 -1.02 -1.10 10.44
C CYS A 113 -1.18 0.28 11.08
N LEU A 114 -2.10 1.11 10.59
CA LEU A 114 -2.39 2.39 11.24
C LEU A 114 -3.00 2.18 12.62
N PRO A 115 -2.59 2.96 13.64
CA PRO A 115 -3.10 2.87 15.00
C PRO A 115 -4.50 3.52 15.10
N THR A 116 -5.43 3.01 14.31
CA THR A 116 -6.87 3.27 14.41
C THR A 116 -7.42 2.70 15.71
N ARG A 117 -8.60 3.14 16.13
CA ARG A 117 -9.19 2.63 17.37
C ARG A 117 -9.51 1.14 17.32
N GLU A 118 -9.93 0.60 16.18
CA GLU A 118 -10.08 -0.84 16.00
C GLU A 118 -8.74 -1.57 16.22
N PHE A 119 -7.65 -1.04 15.64
CA PHE A 119 -6.31 -1.59 15.81
C PHE A 119 -5.82 -1.55 17.26
N GLN A 120 -6.10 -0.46 17.97
CA GLN A 120 -5.73 -0.25 19.38
C GLN A 120 -6.57 -1.14 20.32
N LYS A 121 -7.89 -1.26 20.09
CA LYS A 121 -8.79 -2.12 20.87
C LYS A 121 -8.39 -3.59 20.75
N LYS A 122 -8.03 -4.06 19.55
CA LYS A 122 -7.50 -5.42 19.32
C LYS A 122 -6.22 -5.74 20.12
N ARG A 123 -5.54 -4.71 20.66
CA ARG A 123 -4.33 -4.82 21.49
C ARG A 123 -4.57 -4.42 22.94
N SER A 124 -5.82 -4.25 23.35
CA SER A 124 -6.20 -3.85 24.70
C SER A 124 -5.59 -2.51 25.15
N LEU A 125 -5.31 -1.60 24.21
CA LEU A 125 -4.79 -0.26 24.52
C LEU A 125 -5.92 0.73 24.84
N ILE A 126 -7.13 0.47 24.35
CA ILE A 126 -8.32 1.29 24.57
C ILE A 126 -9.56 0.39 24.66
N ASN A 127 -10.65 0.92 25.25
CA ASN A 127 -11.88 0.15 25.50
C ASN A 127 -12.97 0.33 24.42
N SER A 128 -12.82 1.30 23.51
CA SER A 128 -13.83 1.61 22.50
C SER A 128 -13.18 1.82 21.14
N GLU A 129 -13.71 1.13 20.11
CA GLU A 129 -13.31 1.29 18.71
C GLU A 129 -14.11 2.33 17.96
N ILE A 130 -15.04 3.02 18.62
CA ILE A 130 -15.94 4.00 17.99
C ILE A 130 -15.18 5.27 17.65
N CYS A 131 -15.41 5.79 16.44
CA CYS A 131 -14.87 7.06 15.96
C CYS A 131 -15.25 8.21 16.92
N GLU A 132 -14.26 9.02 17.30
CA GLU A 132 -14.48 10.15 18.23
C GLU A 132 -15.16 11.37 17.61
N ARG A 133 -15.43 11.35 16.29
CA ARG A 133 -16.19 12.44 15.67
C ARG A 133 -17.63 12.41 16.15
N GLU A 134 -18.09 13.58 16.61
CA GLU A 134 -19.46 13.79 17.04
C GLU A 134 -20.46 13.34 15.96
N GLY A 135 -21.50 12.62 16.37
CA GLY A 135 -22.54 12.10 15.47
C GLY A 135 -22.10 10.95 14.54
N CYS A 136 -20.84 10.49 14.57
CA CYS A 136 -20.38 9.44 13.66
C CYS A 136 -20.85 8.03 14.07
N GLY A 137 -20.61 7.63 15.33
CA GLY A 137 -21.10 6.38 15.92
C GLY A 137 -20.61 5.06 15.31
N ARG A 138 -19.70 5.10 14.32
CA ARG A 138 -19.17 3.91 13.63
C ARG A 138 -17.79 3.51 14.13
N ASN A 139 -17.42 2.26 13.90
CA ASN A 139 -16.07 1.76 14.19
C ASN A 139 -15.02 2.50 13.37
N GLU A 140 -13.98 2.97 14.04
CA GLU A 140 -12.83 3.60 13.41
C GLU A 140 -11.81 2.56 12.97
N ASN A 141 -11.83 2.27 11.67
CA ASN A 141 -10.82 1.51 10.93
C ASN A 141 -10.31 2.33 9.74
N ILE A 142 -9.41 1.78 8.93
CA ILE A 142 -8.75 2.50 7.83
C ILE A 142 -9.75 2.94 6.74
N PRO A 143 -10.64 2.07 6.22
CA PRO A 143 -11.71 2.49 5.32
C PRO A 143 -12.56 3.62 5.91
N HIS A 144 -12.90 3.52 7.19
CA HIS A 144 -13.67 4.53 7.87
C HIS A 144 -12.98 5.90 7.86
N VAL A 145 -11.75 5.96 8.37
CA VAL A 145 -11.00 7.22 8.54
C VAL A 145 -10.78 7.93 7.21
N PHE A 146 -10.44 7.19 6.15
CA PHE A 146 -10.07 7.80 4.88
C PHE A 146 -11.18 7.86 3.85
N TRP A 147 -12.29 7.15 3.99
CA TRP A 147 -13.28 7.05 2.91
C TRP A 147 -14.74 7.09 3.37
N GLU A 148 -15.09 6.32 4.40
CA GLU A 148 -16.50 6.09 4.73
C GLU A 148 -17.06 7.10 5.73
N CYS A 149 -16.22 7.70 6.57
CA CYS A 149 -16.60 8.72 7.53
C CYS A 149 -17.25 9.91 6.80
N LEU A 150 -18.36 10.46 7.32
CA LEU A 150 -19.05 11.60 6.70
C LEU A 150 -18.09 12.78 6.52
N TYR A 151 -17.26 13.03 7.54
CA TYR A 151 -16.22 14.05 7.48
C TYR A 151 -15.25 13.83 6.31
N ALA A 152 -14.74 12.60 6.15
CA ALA A 152 -13.83 12.28 5.06
C ALA A 152 -14.52 12.43 3.70
N LYS A 153 -15.77 11.96 3.57
CA LYS A 153 -16.57 12.13 2.34
C LYS A 153 -16.73 13.58 1.95
N GLU A 154 -17.01 14.46 2.91
CA GLU A 154 -17.14 15.90 2.66
C GLU A 154 -15.82 16.54 2.23
N VAL A 155 -14.69 16.13 2.82
CA VAL A 155 -13.35 16.56 2.39
C VAL A 155 -13.11 16.13 0.94
N TRP A 156 -13.30 14.85 0.60
CA TRP A 156 -13.15 14.36 -0.78
C TRP A 156 -14.07 15.09 -1.76
N TRP A 157 -15.32 15.36 -1.36
CA TRP A 157 -16.27 16.11 -2.17
C TRP A 157 -15.76 17.53 -2.48
N LYS A 158 -15.29 18.26 -1.48
CA LYS A 158 -14.73 19.62 -1.65
C LYS A 158 -13.44 19.61 -2.48
N MET A 159 -12.62 18.58 -2.37
CA MET A 159 -11.40 18.41 -3.16
C MET A 159 -11.65 17.91 -4.59
N GLY A 160 -12.84 17.37 -4.88
CA GLY A 160 -13.16 16.69 -6.14
C GLY A 160 -12.98 17.56 -7.38
N LYS A 161 -13.38 18.84 -7.35
CA LYS A 161 -13.20 19.77 -8.48
C LYS A 161 -11.72 19.98 -8.81
N MET A 162 -10.88 20.11 -7.78
CA MET A 162 -9.43 20.29 -7.93
C MET A 162 -8.77 19.02 -8.48
N ILE A 163 -9.12 17.85 -7.92
CA ILE A 163 -8.64 16.54 -8.39
C ILE A 163 -8.95 16.37 -9.88
N LYS A 164 -10.21 16.62 -10.29
CA LYS A 164 -10.64 16.57 -11.68
C LYS A 164 -9.87 17.55 -12.57
N GLY A 165 -9.67 18.79 -12.11
CA GLY A 165 -8.99 19.83 -12.88
C GLY A 165 -7.50 19.53 -13.16
N LEU A 166 -6.81 18.92 -12.19
CA LEU A 166 -5.39 18.62 -12.28
C LEU A 166 -5.13 17.30 -13.04
N THR A 167 -5.86 16.26 -12.68
CA THR A 167 -5.57 14.88 -13.11
C THR A 167 -6.45 14.40 -14.25
N GLY A 168 -7.60 15.05 -14.48
CA GLY A 168 -8.61 14.59 -15.44
C GLY A 168 -9.50 13.45 -14.91
N VAL A 169 -9.19 12.89 -13.73
CA VAL A 169 -9.97 11.81 -13.13
C VAL A 169 -11.32 12.33 -12.65
N GLN A 170 -12.41 11.78 -13.20
CA GLN A 170 -13.78 12.20 -12.86
C GLN A 170 -14.31 11.53 -11.59
N LEU A 171 -13.97 10.25 -11.39
CA LEU A 171 -14.45 9.45 -10.27
C LEU A 171 -13.26 8.81 -9.56
N LEU A 172 -13.00 9.24 -8.33
CA LEU A 172 -12.05 8.57 -7.45
C LEU A 172 -12.75 7.41 -6.76
N THR A 173 -12.19 6.21 -6.84
CA THR A 173 -12.70 5.03 -6.12
C THR A 173 -11.89 4.77 -4.85
N PHE A 174 -12.45 3.97 -3.93
CA PHE A 174 -11.73 3.55 -2.73
C PHE A 174 -10.42 2.83 -3.07
N HIS A 175 -10.43 1.96 -4.10
CA HIS A 175 -9.24 1.25 -4.54
C HIS A 175 -8.16 2.21 -5.05
N MET A 176 -8.55 3.21 -5.84
CA MET A 176 -7.62 4.25 -6.32
C MET A 176 -7.06 5.09 -5.17
N MET A 177 -7.88 5.40 -4.16
CA MET A 177 -7.44 6.14 -2.97
C MET A 177 -6.43 5.33 -2.13
N LEU A 178 -6.69 4.03 -1.97
CA LEU A 178 -5.88 3.16 -1.11
C LEU A 178 -4.60 2.67 -1.79
N TYR A 179 -4.69 2.21 -3.05
CA TYR A 179 -3.60 1.53 -3.76
C TYR A 179 -2.99 2.33 -4.91
N GLY A 180 -3.61 3.44 -5.33
CA GLY A 180 -3.15 4.25 -6.46
C GLY A 180 -3.70 3.82 -7.81
N LEU A 181 -3.24 4.49 -8.88
CA LEU A 181 -3.70 4.26 -10.26
C LEU A 181 -2.70 3.38 -11.02
N CYS A 182 -3.00 2.09 -11.13
CA CYS A 182 -2.16 1.15 -11.88
C CYS A 182 -2.28 1.31 -13.42
N ASP A 183 -3.38 1.89 -13.93
CA ASP A 183 -3.74 1.87 -15.36
C ASP A 183 -3.87 3.26 -16.01
N ILE A 184 -3.28 4.31 -15.43
CA ILE A 184 -3.34 5.70 -15.96
C ILE A 184 -1.95 6.17 -16.40
N ASP A 185 -1.91 7.13 -17.34
CA ASP A 185 -0.69 7.82 -17.76
C ASP A 185 0.22 8.17 -16.57
N LYS A 186 1.53 7.91 -16.73
CA LYS A 186 2.50 7.92 -15.63
C LYS A 186 2.54 9.27 -14.90
N LYS A 187 2.48 10.40 -15.62
CA LYS A 187 2.50 11.75 -15.02
C LYS A 187 1.20 12.06 -14.28
N GLN A 188 0.05 11.72 -14.86
CA GLN A 188 -1.24 11.95 -14.21
C GLN A 188 -1.41 11.08 -12.96
N SER A 189 -0.92 9.83 -13.01
CA SER A 189 -0.90 8.91 -11.88
C SER A 189 -0.06 9.45 -10.72
N GLN A 190 1.14 9.97 -11.00
CA GLN A 190 2.02 10.61 -10.00
C GLN A 190 1.34 11.78 -9.28
N ILE A 191 0.75 12.73 -10.04
CA ILE A 191 0.10 13.91 -9.47
C ILE A 191 -1.12 13.50 -8.65
N LEU A 192 -1.94 12.57 -9.14
CA LEU A 192 -3.08 12.09 -8.36
C LEU A 192 -2.61 11.41 -7.08
N TRP A 193 -1.58 10.57 -7.16
CA TRP A 193 -1.04 9.87 -6.00
C TRP A 193 -0.53 10.85 -4.95
N LEU A 194 0.16 11.93 -5.37
CA LEU A 194 0.55 12.99 -4.45
C LEU A 194 -0.68 13.62 -3.78
N ILE A 195 -1.69 14.03 -4.55
CA ILE A 195 -2.89 14.68 -4.00
C ILE A 195 -3.61 13.76 -3.02
N VAL A 196 -3.82 12.50 -3.40
CA VAL A 196 -4.50 11.49 -2.59
C VAL A 196 -3.75 11.27 -1.27
N ASN A 197 -2.43 11.13 -1.31
CA ASN A 197 -1.65 10.94 -0.10
C ASN A 197 -1.60 12.19 0.78
N CYS A 198 -1.53 13.38 0.19
CA CYS A 198 -1.64 14.63 0.93
C CYS A 198 -2.97 14.72 1.70
N ILE A 199 -4.09 14.35 1.05
CA ILE A 199 -5.40 14.30 1.70
C ILE A 199 -5.42 13.26 2.83
N LYS A 200 -4.89 12.04 2.59
CA LYS A 200 -4.78 11.02 3.64
C LYS A 200 -3.99 11.52 4.85
N GLU A 201 -2.88 12.21 4.61
CA GLU A 201 -2.02 12.73 5.66
C GLU A 201 -2.72 13.79 6.50
N VAL A 202 -3.37 14.77 5.87
CA VAL A 202 -4.11 15.79 6.63
C VAL A 202 -5.33 15.18 7.35
N LEU A 203 -6.05 14.24 6.73
CA LEU A 203 -7.15 13.52 7.40
C LEU A 203 -6.65 12.77 8.65
N TRP A 204 -5.47 12.16 8.56
CA TRP A 204 -4.82 11.47 9.67
C TRP A 204 -4.39 12.44 10.76
N ASP A 205 -3.75 13.55 10.41
CA ASP A 205 -3.32 14.60 11.34
C ASP A 205 -4.51 15.21 12.08
N VAL A 206 -5.56 15.58 11.36
CA VAL A 206 -6.80 16.09 11.96
C VAL A 206 -7.44 15.07 12.90
N ARG A 207 -7.45 13.79 12.52
CA ARG A 207 -7.93 12.73 13.42
C ARG A 207 -7.06 12.66 14.67
N ASN A 208 -5.74 12.76 14.56
CA ASN A 208 -4.84 12.70 15.71
C ASN A 208 -5.02 13.91 16.63
N ILE A 209 -5.19 15.11 16.07
CA ILE A 209 -5.54 16.32 16.84
C ILE A 209 -6.84 16.10 17.62
N LEU A 210 -7.87 15.53 16.98
CA LEU A 210 -9.12 15.20 17.68
C LEU A 210 -8.89 14.16 18.79
N VAL A 211 -8.15 13.09 18.52
CA VAL A 211 -7.97 11.99 19.47
C VAL A 211 -7.11 12.37 20.68
N PHE A 212 -5.98 13.04 20.44
CA PHE A 212 -4.99 13.35 21.47
C PHE A 212 -5.24 14.70 22.13
N ASN A 213 -5.69 15.71 21.38
CA ASN A 213 -5.87 17.07 21.89
C ASN A 213 -7.34 17.43 22.13
N LYS A 214 -8.29 16.58 21.73
CA LYS A 214 -9.74 16.82 21.85
C LYS A 214 -10.21 18.08 21.13
N THR A 215 -9.45 18.50 20.12
CA THR A 215 -9.78 19.66 19.28
C THR A 215 -10.40 19.20 17.97
N GLY A 216 -11.63 19.65 17.69
CA GLY A 216 -12.29 19.41 16.42
C GLY A 216 -11.83 20.41 15.37
N ILE A 217 -11.22 19.93 14.27
CA ILE A 217 -10.95 20.75 13.09
C ILE A 217 -12.15 20.61 12.12
N THR A 218 -12.68 21.73 11.67
CA THR A 218 -13.79 21.76 10.72
C THR A 218 -13.37 21.24 9.34
N VAL A 219 -14.32 20.83 8.52
CA VAL A 219 -14.04 20.39 7.14
C VAL A 219 -13.37 21.51 6.32
N ALA A 220 -13.77 22.76 6.53
CA ALA A 220 -13.21 23.92 5.82
C ALA A 220 -11.73 24.14 6.18
N GLU A 221 -11.39 24.09 7.47
CA GLU A 221 -10.01 24.21 7.94
C GLU A 221 -9.14 23.05 7.43
N CYS A 222 -9.65 21.82 7.47
CA CYS A 222 -8.95 20.64 6.91
C CYS A 222 -8.66 20.79 5.41
N VAL A 223 -9.63 21.28 4.62
CA VAL A 223 -9.42 21.59 3.20
C VAL A 223 -8.35 22.67 3.01
N ASN A 224 -8.31 23.69 3.86
CA ASN A 224 -7.27 24.72 3.80
C ASN A 224 -5.89 24.15 4.16
N MET A 225 -5.80 23.26 5.15
CA MET A 225 -4.56 22.54 5.48
C MET A 225 -4.06 21.70 4.29
N ILE A 226 -4.96 21.00 3.60
CA ILE A 226 -4.63 20.23 2.38
C ILE A 226 -4.09 21.16 1.30
N ARG A 227 -4.79 22.26 1.00
CA ARG A 227 -4.36 23.25 -0.01
C ARG A 227 -3.00 23.86 0.34
N GLY A 228 -2.80 24.25 1.60
CA GLY A 228 -1.52 24.78 2.07
C GLY A 228 -0.39 23.77 1.92
N LYS A 229 -0.62 22.49 2.25
CA LYS A 229 0.39 21.45 2.08
C LYS A 229 0.70 21.16 0.61
N LEU A 230 -0.32 21.11 -0.25
CA LEU A 230 -0.14 21.01 -1.70
C LEU A 230 0.64 22.20 -2.26
N PHE A 231 0.44 23.41 -1.74
CA PHE A 231 1.21 24.59 -2.15
C PHE A 231 2.70 24.41 -1.92
N LEU A 232 3.06 23.88 -0.74
CA LEU A 232 4.45 23.64 -0.40
C LEU A 232 5.10 22.62 -1.36
N TYR A 233 4.36 21.60 -1.80
CA TYR A 233 4.87 20.68 -2.83
C TYR A 233 5.09 21.38 -4.17
N VAL A 234 4.17 22.23 -4.60
CA VAL A 234 4.31 23.01 -5.84
C VAL A 234 5.54 23.92 -5.78
N LEU A 235 5.74 24.63 -4.67
CA LEU A 235 6.90 25.50 -4.46
C LEU A 235 8.21 24.69 -4.42
N SER A 236 8.20 23.52 -3.79
CA SER A 236 9.37 22.63 -3.73
C SER A 236 9.75 22.12 -5.12
N ASP A 237 8.77 21.73 -5.94
CA ASP A 237 9.00 21.31 -7.33
C ASP A 237 9.48 22.46 -8.22
N GLN A 238 8.96 23.67 -8.03
CA GLN A 238 9.44 24.87 -8.72
C GLN A 238 10.92 25.13 -8.44
N ASN A 239 11.34 25.02 -7.18
CA ASN A 239 12.74 25.20 -6.80
C ASN A 239 13.65 24.09 -7.33
N ARG A 240 13.12 22.86 -7.52
CA ARG A 240 13.91 21.70 -7.96
C ARG A 240 14.02 21.58 -9.49
N LEU A 241 12.94 21.87 -10.21
CA LEU A 241 12.81 21.61 -11.66
C LEU A 241 12.82 22.89 -12.50
N GLY A 242 12.75 24.07 -11.88
CA GLY A 242 12.55 25.34 -12.56
C GLY A 242 11.09 25.61 -12.93
N THR A 243 10.79 26.87 -13.24
CA THR A 243 9.41 27.37 -13.40
C THR A 243 8.68 26.74 -14.60
N VAL A 244 9.38 26.51 -15.73
CA VAL A 244 8.75 26.02 -16.97
C VAL A 244 8.30 24.56 -16.86
N ASP A 245 9.14 23.69 -16.27
CA ASP A 245 8.83 22.27 -16.13
C ASP A 245 7.79 22.00 -15.02
N SER A 246 7.83 22.77 -13.94
CA SER A 246 6.83 22.71 -12.86
C SER A 246 5.45 23.23 -13.30
N GLU A 247 5.38 24.24 -14.18
CA GLU A 247 4.12 24.69 -14.78
C GLU A 247 3.45 23.60 -15.63
N GLY A 248 4.24 22.78 -16.33
CA GLY A 248 3.76 21.63 -17.10
C GLY A 248 3.20 20.49 -16.24
N ILE A 249 3.80 20.25 -15.07
CA ILE A 249 3.35 19.22 -14.12
C ILE A 249 2.07 19.67 -13.41
N TRP A 250 2.07 20.86 -12.81
CA TRP A 250 0.98 21.31 -11.94
C TRP A 250 -0.15 22.05 -12.69
N LYS A 251 -0.01 22.29 -14.00
CA LYS A 251 -0.85 23.23 -14.76
C LYS A 251 -1.03 24.54 -13.97
N TYR A 252 0.07 25.07 -13.44
CA TYR A 252 0.13 26.08 -12.37
C TYR A 252 -0.82 27.29 -12.55
N LYS A 253 -1.07 27.73 -13.79
CA LYS A 253 -2.04 28.80 -14.10
C LYS A 253 -3.49 28.46 -13.70
N LYS A 254 -3.89 27.18 -13.75
CA LYS A 254 -5.18 26.69 -13.24
C LYS A 254 -5.19 26.63 -11.71
N TRP A 255 -4.03 26.44 -11.10
CA TRP A 255 -3.86 26.21 -9.66
C TRP A 255 -4.18 27.46 -8.82
N LYS A 256 -3.86 28.66 -9.32
CA LYS A 256 -4.26 29.96 -8.71
C LYS A 256 -5.77 30.16 -8.52
N PHE A 257 -6.62 29.45 -9.27
CA PHE A 257 -8.07 29.55 -9.13
C PHE A 257 -8.65 28.66 -8.02
N TRP A 258 -7.82 27.80 -7.39
CA TRP A 258 -8.25 26.83 -6.38
C TRP A 258 -7.71 27.09 -4.97
N ILE A 259 -6.79 28.05 -4.82
CA ILE A 259 -6.44 28.71 -3.55
C ILE A 259 -7.56 29.70 -3.23
#